data_AF-A0AAQ3L322-F1
#
_entry.id   AF-A0AAQ3L322-F1
#
_cell.length_a   1.000
_cell.length_b   1.000
_cell.length_c   1.000
_cell.angle_alpha   90.00
_cell.angle_beta   90.00
_cell.angle_gamma   90.00
#
_symmetry.space_group_name_H-M   'P 1'
#
loop_
_entity.id
_entity.type
_entity.pdbx_description
1 polymer ?
#
loop_
_entity_poly.entity_id
_entity_poly.type
_entity_poly.pdbx_seq_one_letter_code
_entity_poly.pdbx_strand_id
1 'polypeptide(L)'
;MASREAISKVRVGRTAEYRKGTDTELLVVSGGPTELLVLCGGDAVKGFRVGRLSLHMIRVKSSPVCMVSCMVGDHQWMLAKDSFVLRVAVRKYVFAMPGFCYGLALPASGADPDCRTLEEILMRFCSYRDLKGTEGK
;
A
#
# COMPACT_ATOMS: atom_id res chain seq x y z
N MET A 1 2.12 -28.07 -24.80
CA MET A 1 1.48 -27.89 -23.48
C MET A 1 1.70 -26.46 -23.03
N ALA A 2 0.83 -25.55 -23.46
CA ALA A 2 0.87 -24.13 -23.11
C ALA A 2 -0.17 -23.89 -22.02
N SER A 3 0.25 -23.51 -20.82
CA SER A 3 -0.55 -22.73 -19.87
C SER A 3 0.27 -22.38 -18.63
N ARG A 4 1.15 -21.39 -18.77
CA ARG A 4 1.72 -20.69 -17.61
C ARG A 4 1.98 -19.19 -17.84
N GLU A 5 1.49 -18.65 -18.95
CA GLU A 5 1.65 -17.24 -19.33
C GLU A 5 0.28 -16.60 -19.54
N ALA A 6 -0.34 -16.15 -18.44
CA ALA A 6 -1.35 -15.08 -18.47
C ALA A 6 -1.72 -14.64 -17.05
N ILE A 7 -0.75 -14.48 -16.13
CA ILE A 7 -0.96 -13.51 -15.06
C ILE A 7 -0.64 -12.17 -15.71
N SER A 8 -1.65 -11.57 -16.33
CA SER A 8 -1.54 -10.22 -16.85
C SER A 8 -1.00 -9.35 -15.72
N LYS A 9 0.15 -8.71 -15.94
CA LYS A 9 0.62 -7.63 -15.08
C LYS A 9 -0.51 -6.63 -15.02
N VAL A 10 -1.26 -6.63 -13.91
CA VAL A 10 -2.27 -5.65 -13.57
C VAL A 10 -1.57 -4.30 -13.65
N ARG A 11 -1.75 -3.59 -14.77
CA ARG A 11 -1.10 -2.30 -14.98
C ARG A 11 -1.78 -1.34 -14.00
N VAL A 12 -1.08 -1.00 -12.93
CA VAL A 12 -1.52 0.02 -11.96
C VAL A 12 -1.68 1.32 -12.75
N GLY A 13 -2.93 1.74 -12.99
CA GLY A 13 -3.18 2.99 -13.74
C GLY A 13 -4.50 3.05 -14.49
N ARG A 14 -5.07 1.91 -14.93
CA ARG A 14 -6.34 1.89 -15.66
C ARG A 14 -7.41 1.17 -14.86
N THR A 15 -8.09 1.93 -13.99
CA THR A 15 -9.20 1.41 -13.17
C THR A 15 -10.31 0.79 -14.01
N ALA A 16 -10.48 1.20 -15.27
CA ALA A 16 -11.44 0.60 -16.21
C ALA A 16 -11.11 -0.86 -16.59
N GLU A 17 -9.85 -1.30 -16.49
CA GLU A 17 -9.41 -2.65 -16.87
C GLU A 17 -9.69 -3.70 -15.78
N TYR A 18 -10.02 -3.29 -14.55
CA TYR A 18 -10.32 -4.23 -13.46
C TYR A 18 -11.76 -4.74 -13.52
N ARG A 19 -11.96 -6.03 -13.30
CA ARG A 19 -13.29 -6.65 -13.33
C ARG A 19 -14.19 -6.06 -12.22
N LYS A 20 -15.46 -5.79 -12.55
CA LYS A 20 -16.48 -5.39 -11.55
C LYS A 20 -17.03 -6.63 -10.85
N GLY A 21 -17.44 -6.48 -9.58
CA GLY A 21 -17.99 -7.56 -8.76
C GLY A 21 -16.94 -8.48 -8.17
N THR A 22 -15.69 -8.05 -8.09
CA THR A 22 -14.56 -8.85 -7.58
C THR A 22 -13.69 -8.04 -6.63
N ASP A 23 -13.06 -8.76 -5.70
CA ASP A 23 -11.85 -8.32 -5.00
C ASP A 23 -10.65 -8.70 -5.86
N THR A 24 -9.85 -7.71 -6.25
CA THR A 24 -8.69 -7.86 -7.11
C THR A 24 -7.44 -7.51 -6.33
N GLU A 25 -6.54 -8.47 -6.18
CA GLU A 25 -5.21 -8.21 -5.63
C GLU A 25 -4.42 -7.31 -6.58
N LEU A 26 -3.95 -6.16 -6.07
CA LEU A 26 -3.12 -5.21 -6.82
C LEU A 26 -1.63 -5.44 -6.58
N LEU A 27 -1.28 -5.80 -5.33
CA LEU A 27 0.09 -6.03 -4.92
C LEU A 27 0.11 -6.93 -3.67
N VAL A 28 1.07 -7.85 -3.65
CA VAL A 28 1.53 -8.51 -2.42
C VAL A 28 3.02 -8.32 -2.33
N VAL A 29 3.49 -7.72 -1.24
CA VAL A 29 4.93 -7.53 -1.03
C VAL A 29 5.53 -8.83 -0.55
N SER A 30 6.55 -9.28 -1.27
CA SER A 30 7.31 -10.50 -0.96
C SER A 30 8.59 -10.17 -0.18
N GLY A 31 9.23 -11.18 0.40
CA GLY A 31 10.57 -11.06 0.99
C GLY A 31 10.63 -10.79 2.48
N GLY A 32 9.53 -10.91 3.22
CA GLY A 32 9.52 -10.90 4.69
C GLY A 32 8.28 -10.26 5.30
N PRO A 33 8.15 -10.29 6.65
CA PRO A 33 7.08 -9.57 7.32
C PRO A 33 7.29 -8.06 7.19
N THR A 34 6.18 -7.34 7.03
CA THR A 34 6.08 -5.88 7.10
C THR A 34 5.65 -5.51 8.50
N GLU A 35 6.23 -4.45 9.05
CA GLU A 35 5.87 -3.91 10.36
C GLU A 35 5.00 -2.67 10.20
N LEU A 36 3.91 -2.63 10.97
CA LEU A 36 3.05 -1.48 11.14
C LEU A 36 3.19 -0.99 12.59
N LEU A 37 3.47 0.29 12.73
CA LEU A 37 3.85 0.94 13.97
C LEU A 37 2.89 2.09 14.23
N VAL A 38 2.43 2.30 15.47
CA VAL A 38 1.70 3.53 15.85
C VAL A 38 2.72 4.60 16.24
N LEU A 39 2.58 5.79 15.67
CA LEU A 39 3.40 6.96 15.99
C LEU A 39 2.67 7.80 17.04
N CYS A 40 3.13 7.72 18.29
CA CYS A 40 2.47 8.33 19.44
C CYS A 40 3.12 9.68 19.79
N GLY A 41 2.84 10.74 19.02
CA GLY A 41 2.99 12.16 19.42
C GLY A 41 4.30 12.61 20.10
N GLY A 42 5.42 11.89 19.91
CA GLY A 42 6.74 12.08 20.53
C GLY A 42 7.74 11.05 19.99
N ASP A 43 8.83 10.76 20.70
CA ASP A 43 9.84 9.77 20.27
C ASP A 43 9.37 8.30 20.37
N ALA A 44 8.18 8.07 20.93
CA ALA A 44 7.65 6.74 21.19
C ALA A 44 6.95 6.16 19.96
N VAL A 45 7.59 5.16 19.37
CA VAL A 45 7.01 4.27 18.36
C VAL A 45 6.55 3.00 19.05
N LYS A 46 5.31 2.58 18.85
CA LYS A 46 4.80 1.30 19.38
C LYS A 46 4.53 0.32 18.26
N GLY A 47 5.06 -0.91 18.39
CA GLY A 47 4.68 -2.03 17.52
C GLY A 47 3.17 -2.25 17.56
N PHE A 48 2.52 -2.21 16.40
CA PHE A 48 1.07 -2.38 16.30
C PHE A 48 0.71 -3.71 15.65
N ARG A 49 1.25 -3.99 14.46
CA ARG A 49 1.04 -5.23 13.72
C ARG A 49 2.28 -5.61 12.94
N VAL A 50 2.44 -6.92 12.73
CA VAL A 50 3.48 -7.49 11.88
C VAL A 50 2.84 -8.55 11.01
N GLY A 51 3.08 -8.50 9.71
CA GLY A 51 2.47 -9.45 8.80
C GLY A 51 2.79 -9.18 7.33
N ARG A 52 2.19 -9.96 6.45
CA ARG A 52 2.30 -9.73 5.00
C ARG A 52 1.57 -8.44 4.63
N LEU A 53 2.19 -7.63 3.78
CA LEU A 53 1.55 -6.47 3.17
C LEU A 53 0.85 -6.88 1.87
N SER A 54 -0.43 -6.54 1.75
CA SER A 54 -1.17 -6.66 0.49
C SER A 54 -2.08 -5.46 0.24
N LEU A 55 -2.33 -5.19 -1.04
CA LEU A 55 -3.22 -4.14 -1.49
C LEU A 55 -4.25 -4.73 -2.44
N HIS A 56 -5.50 -4.36 -2.22
CA HIS A 56 -6.66 -4.95 -2.88
C HIS A 56 -7.56 -3.85 -3.43
N MET A 57 -8.21 -4.14 -4.56
CA MET A 57 -9.27 -3.31 -5.11
C MET A 57 -10.59 -4.07 -5.12
N ILE A 58 -11.58 -3.49 -4.46
CA ILE A 58 -12.95 -3.99 -4.46
C ILE A 58 -13.78 -3.12 -5.38
N ARG A 59 -14.40 -3.73 -6.40
CA ARG A 59 -15.35 -3.03 -7.29
C ARG A 59 -16.74 -3.62 -7.14
N VAL A 60 -17.73 -2.79 -6.83
CA VAL A 60 -19.11 -3.24 -6.68
C VAL A 60 -19.72 -3.51 -8.05
N LYS A 61 -20.39 -4.66 -8.22
CA LYS A 61 -21.06 -5.03 -9.48
C LYS A 61 -22.16 -4.00 -9.79
N SER A 62 -22.26 -3.59 -11.05
CA SER A 62 -23.27 -2.63 -11.52
C SER A 62 -23.28 -1.28 -10.78
N SER A 63 -22.17 -0.90 -10.13
CA SER A 63 -22.02 0.36 -9.40
C SER A 63 -20.75 1.09 -9.82
N PRO A 64 -20.72 2.44 -9.74
CA PRO A 64 -19.48 3.20 -9.90
C PRO A 64 -18.58 3.12 -8.65
N VAL A 65 -19.09 2.61 -7.53
CA VAL A 65 -18.37 2.54 -6.25
C VAL A 65 -17.23 1.51 -6.32
N CYS A 66 -16.05 1.95 -5.91
CA CYS A 66 -14.89 1.10 -5.71
C CYS A 66 -14.10 1.57 -4.48
N MET A 67 -13.31 0.66 -3.93
CA MET A 67 -12.43 0.91 -2.80
C MET A 67 -11.07 0.27 -3.09
N VAL A 68 -10.01 0.92 -2.66
CA VAL A 68 -8.69 0.30 -2.55
C VAL A 68 -8.38 0.20 -1.06
N SER A 69 -7.93 -0.97 -0.63
CA SER A 69 -7.50 -1.21 0.75
C SER A 69 -6.04 -1.63 0.79
N CYS A 70 -5.43 -1.35 1.93
CA CYS A 70 -4.09 -1.78 2.30
C CYS A 70 -4.20 -2.61 3.57
N MET A 71 -3.44 -3.70 3.65
CA MET A 71 -3.51 -4.64 4.76
C MET A 71 -2.11 -5.07 5.20
N VAL A 72 -1.87 -5.09 6.52
CA VAL A 72 -0.68 -5.70 7.15
C VAL A 72 -1.14 -6.76 8.13
N GLY A 73 -0.92 -8.02 7.80
CA GLY A 73 -1.44 -9.13 8.59
C GLY A 73 -2.97 -9.16 8.57
N ASP A 74 -3.60 -8.97 9.73
CA ASP A 74 -5.06 -8.91 9.90
C ASP A 74 -5.61 -7.48 9.97
N HIS A 75 -4.75 -6.47 9.93
CA HIS A 75 -5.16 -5.08 10.02
C HIS A 75 -5.28 -4.46 8.64
N GLN A 76 -6.50 -4.03 8.32
CA GLN A 76 -6.87 -3.44 7.04
C GLN A 76 -7.35 -2.00 7.22
N TRP A 77 -6.94 -1.13 6.29
CA TRP A 77 -7.47 0.23 6.17
C TRP A 77 -7.72 0.61 4.70
N MET A 78 -8.49 1.67 4.49
CA MET A 78 -8.81 2.19 3.16
C MET A 78 -7.72 3.15 2.69
N LEU A 79 -7.41 3.10 1.40
CA LEU A 79 -6.67 4.15 0.71
C LEU A 79 -7.67 5.16 0.14
N ALA A 80 -7.58 6.41 0.57
CA ALA A 80 -8.43 7.49 0.11
C ALA A 80 -7.59 8.65 -0.43
N LYS A 81 -8.16 9.41 -1.36
CA LYS A 81 -7.43 10.45 -2.10
C LYS A 81 -6.94 11.61 -1.23
N ASP A 82 -7.62 11.82 -0.13
CA ASP A 82 -7.34 12.77 0.93
C ASP A 82 -6.49 12.17 2.07
N SER A 83 -6.24 10.86 2.09
CA SER A 83 -5.30 10.23 3.02
C SER A 83 -3.87 10.64 2.67
N PHE A 84 -3.19 11.29 3.61
CA PHE A 84 -1.77 11.63 3.49
C PHE A 84 -0.90 10.39 3.65
N VAL A 85 -0.02 10.18 2.67
CA VAL A 85 1.01 9.14 2.71
C VAL A 85 2.35 9.76 2.39
N LEU A 86 3.30 9.62 3.31
CA LEU A 86 4.65 10.18 3.16
C LEU A 86 5.66 9.03 3.05
N ARG A 87 6.51 9.06 2.04
CA ARG A 87 7.73 8.23 2.05
C ARG A 87 8.84 9.02 2.75
N VAL A 88 9.30 8.50 3.88
CA VAL A 88 10.28 9.19 4.74
C VAL A 88 11.68 8.60 4.63
N ALA A 89 11.80 7.35 4.18
CA ALA A 89 13.08 6.73 3.86
C ALA A 89 12.91 5.62 2.82
N VAL A 90 14.00 4.95 2.45
CA VAL A 90 13.92 3.69 1.69
C VAL A 90 13.00 2.74 2.44
N ARG A 91 11.94 2.25 1.77
CA ARG A 91 11.02 1.23 2.30
C ARG A 91 10.28 1.62 3.58
N LYS A 92 10.25 2.91 3.93
CA LYS A 92 9.55 3.43 5.12
C LYS A 92 8.56 4.50 4.71
N TYR A 93 7.31 4.29 5.12
CA TYR A 93 6.19 5.16 4.79
C TYR A 93 5.43 5.54 6.06
N VAL A 94 4.75 6.68 6.04
CA VAL A 94 3.86 7.14 7.09
C VAL A 94 2.46 7.31 6.51
N PHE A 95 1.47 6.74 7.18
CA PHE A 95 0.05 6.84 6.84
C PHE A 95 -0.68 7.64 7.92
N ALA A 96 -1.44 8.63 7.49
CA ALA A 96 -2.43 9.27 8.36
C ALA A 96 -3.74 8.45 8.30
N MET A 97 -4.12 7.85 9.42
CA MET A 97 -5.40 7.14 9.59
C MET A 97 -6.23 7.83 10.68
N PRO A 98 -7.55 7.61 10.75
CA PRO A 98 -8.38 8.23 11.78
C PRO A 98 -7.82 7.99 13.18
N GLY A 99 -7.53 9.09 13.89
CA GLY A 99 -7.03 9.09 15.26
C GLY A 99 -5.51 8.93 15.45
N PHE A 100 -4.76 8.39 14.47
CA PHE A 100 -3.33 8.12 14.64
C PHE A 100 -2.53 8.17 13.33
N CYS A 101 -1.24 8.50 13.44
CA CYS A 101 -0.27 8.28 12.37
C CYS A 101 0.38 6.91 12.53
N TYR A 102 0.63 6.23 11.42
CA TYR A 102 1.25 4.90 11.42
C TYR A 102 2.49 4.86 10.56
N GLY A 103 3.57 4.27 11.08
CA GLY A 103 4.76 3.94 10.32
C GLY A 103 4.64 2.56 9.69
N LEU A 104 4.91 2.45 8.40
CA LEU A 104 5.00 1.20 7.67
C LEU A 104 6.45 0.96 7.28
N ALA A 105 7.03 -0.15 7.75
CA ALA A 105 8.38 -0.57 7.41
C ALA A 105 8.34 -1.88 6.61
N LEU A 106 8.69 -1.81 5.32
CA LEU A 106 8.78 -3.00 4.46
C LEU A 106 10.06 -3.79 4.77
N PRO A 107 10.08 -5.11 4.51
CA PRO A 107 11.28 -5.93 4.69
C PRO A 107 12.45 -5.43 3.83
N ALA A 108 13.66 -5.50 4.40
CA ALA A 108 14.89 -5.12 3.73
C ALA A 108 15.20 -6.02 2.51
N SER A 109 14.82 -7.30 2.58
CA SER A 109 15.02 -8.32 1.54
C SER A 109 13.92 -8.37 0.46
N GLY A 110 12.97 -7.43 0.46
CA GLY A 110 11.90 -7.41 -0.54
C GLY A 110 12.39 -7.01 -1.94
N ALA A 111 11.66 -7.36 -2.99
CA ALA A 111 12.03 -7.01 -4.36
C ALA A 111 11.81 -5.51 -4.63
N ASP A 112 12.76 -4.84 -5.29
CA ASP A 112 12.60 -3.43 -5.69
C ASP A 112 11.38 -3.15 -6.59
N PRO A 113 10.96 -4.06 -7.49
CA PRO A 113 9.71 -3.92 -8.23
C PRO A 113 8.48 -3.75 -7.34
N ASP A 114 8.38 -4.48 -6.22
CA ASP A 114 7.24 -4.41 -5.31
C ASP A 114 7.13 -3.01 -4.68
N CYS A 115 8.27 -2.42 -4.29
CA CYS A 115 8.33 -1.05 -3.77
C CYS A 115 7.87 -0.02 -4.82
N ARG A 116 8.29 -0.19 -6.08
CA ARG A 116 7.87 0.71 -7.16
C ARG A 116 6.36 0.60 -7.42
N THR A 117 5.84 -0.62 -7.49
CA THR A 117 4.40 -0.86 -7.65
C THR A 117 3.60 -0.31 -6.48
N LEU A 118 4.09 -0.46 -5.24
CA LEU A 118 3.47 0.16 -4.07
C LEU A 118 3.39 1.69 -4.23
N GLU A 119 4.50 2.33 -4.58
CA GLU A 119 4.58 3.79 -4.77
C GLU A 119 3.61 4.25 -5.87
N GLU A 120 3.50 3.52 -6.98
CA GLU A 120 2.52 3.79 -8.05
C GLU A 120 1.07 3.72 -7.54
N ILE A 121 0.73 2.70 -6.73
CA ILE A 121 -0.61 2.56 -6.14
C ILE A 121 -0.87 3.73 -5.17
N LEU A 122 0.09 4.06 -4.29
CA LEU A 122 -0.06 5.14 -3.33
C LEU A 122 -0.21 6.51 -4.01
N MET A 123 0.59 6.82 -5.04
CA MET A 123 0.42 8.02 -5.88
C MET A 123 -0.97 8.06 -6.54
N ARG A 124 -1.46 6.90 -6.99
CA ARG A 124 -2.74 6.81 -7.68
C ARG A 124 -3.94 6.93 -6.76
N PHE A 125 -3.89 6.46 -5.52
CA PHE A 125 -5.07 6.37 -4.64
C PHE A 125 -5.00 7.25 -3.40
N CYS A 126 -3.84 7.83 -3.07
CA CYS A 126 -3.64 8.69 -1.89
C CYS A 126 -3.12 10.09 -2.27
N SER A 127 -2.99 10.94 -1.25
CA SER A 127 -2.17 12.17 -1.28
C SER A 127 -0.73 11.80 -0.92
N TYR A 128 -0.02 11.21 -1.89
CA TYR A 128 1.35 10.73 -1.72
C TYR A 128 2.37 11.86 -1.85
N ARG A 129 3.39 11.88 -0.98
CA ARG A 129 4.60 12.71 -1.14
C ARG A 129 5.85 11.91 -0.82
N ASP A 130 6.88 12.09 -1.64
CA ASP A 130 8.22 11.55 -1.36
C ASP A 130 9.06 12.62 -0.66
N LEU A 131 9.43 12.38 0.59
CA LEU A 131 10.28 13.24 1.40
C LEU A 131 11.72 12.71 1.49
N LYS A 132 12.01 11.58 0.83
CA LYS A 132 13.35 11.00 0.76
C LYS A 132 14.24 11.93 -0.07
N GLY A 133 14.87 12.89 0.59
CA GLY A 133 15.71 13.94 -0.02
C GLY A 133 15.44 15.36 0.49
N THR A 134 14.51 15.55 1.43
CA THR A 134 14.29 16.86 2.09
C THR A 134 15.09 17.02 3.38
N GLU A 135 15.87 16.01 3.81
CA GLU A 135 16.89 16.19 4.84
C GLU A 135 18.03 17.05 4.29
N GLY A 136 18.08 18.32 4.70
CA GLY A 136 19.21 19.22 4.44
C GLY A 136 18.90 20.46 3.60
N LYS A 137 17.90 21.26 4.00
CA LYS A 137 17.91 22.71 3.78
C LYS A 137 17.56 23.45 5.05
#